data_AF-A0A558AQE3-F1
#
_entry.id   AF-A0A558AQE3-F1
#
_cell.length_a   1.000
_cell.length_b   1.000
_cell.length_c   1.000
_cell.angle_alpha   90.00
_cell.angle_beta   90.00
_cell.angle_gamma   90.00
#
_symmetry.space_group_name_H-M   'P 1'
#
loop_
_entity.id
_entity.type
_entity.pdbx_description
1 polymer ?
#
loop_
_entity_poly.entity_id
_entity_poly.type
_entity_poly.pdbx_seq_one_letter_code
_entity_poly.pdbx_strand_id
1 'polypeptide(L)'
;MADERTPMIAVVTQIAFLILALATVASVVFAVYTYRRNGQAQLQLSALGLLQHYLDLAVEHPELASPGDDRPVDARYAWFAVHALNTAQTLWLLAGQEPDWQRAINAIIRQHRPFLLSSAFAGDDFNPAFVAFLRSRVPGVRSVGDPQPH
;
A
#
# COMPACT_ATOMS: atom_id res chain seq x y z
N MET A 1 22.99 34.06 -61.47
CA MET A 1 22.21 32.80 -61.39
C MET A 1 21.92 32.56 -59.93
N ALA A 2 20.73 32.89 -59.44
CA ALA A 2 20.32 32.53 -58.10
C ALA A 2 20.05 31.02 -58.07
N ASP A 3 20.63 30.30 -57.12
CA ASP A 3 20.50 28.86 -56.99
C ASP A 3 19.10 28.49 -56.46
N GLU A 4 18.26 27.94 -57.34
CA GLU A 4 16.89 27.49 -57.03
C GLU A 4 16.83 26.38 -55.95
N ARG A 5 17.96 25.82 -55.52
CA ARG A 5 18.02 24.81 -54.45
C ARG A 5 17.77 25.37 -53.05
N THR A 6 18.04 26.66 -52.86
CA THR A 6 17.93 27.33 -51.55
C THR A 6 16.51 27.28 -50.93
N PRO A 7 15.42 27.61 -51.66
CA PRO A 7 14.05 27.54 -51.10
C PRO A 7 13.60 26.11 -50.79
N MET A 8 14.03 25.11 -51.57
CA MET A 8 13.65 23.71 -51.36
C MET A 8 14.27 23.15 -50.07
N ILE A 9 15.54 23.49 -49.78
CA ILE A 9 16.22 23.09 -48.54
C ILE A 9 15.52 23.66 -47.31
N ALA A 10 15.02 24.91 -47.39
CA ALA A 10 14.30 25.55 -46.30
C ALA A 10 12.97 24.85 -45.98
N VAL A 11 12.20 24.47 -47.01
CA VAL A 11 10.93 23.74 -46.84
C VAL A 11 11.16 22.36 -46.22
N VAL A 12 12.16 21.61 -46.71
CA VAL A 12 12.50 20.28 -46.16
C VAL A 12 12.90 20.38 -44.69
N THR A 13 13.68 21.40 -44.34
CA THR A 13 14.14 21.62 -42.95
C THR A 13 12.97 21.95 -42.02
N GLN A 14 12.02 22.79 -42.44
CA GLN A 14 10.82 23.10 -41.67
C GLN A 14 9.95 21.88 -41.43
N ILE A 15 9.73 21.06 -42.46
CA ILE A 15 8.97 19.80 -42.34
C ILE A 15 9.68 18.86 -41.36
N ALA A 16 11.01 18.72 -41.45
CA ALA A 16 11.78 17.88 -40.54
C ALA A 16 11.66 18.34 -39.08
N PHE A 17 11.73 19.65 -38.82
CA PHE A 17 11.54 20.19 -37.46
C PHE A 17 10.14 19.94 -36.92
N LEU A 18 9.10 20.06 -37.76
CA LEU A 18 7.72 19.75 -37.34
C LEU A 18 7.57 18.28 -36.97
N ILE A 19 8.12 17.37 -37.78
CA ILE A 19 8.09 15.93 -37.50
C ILE A 19 8.85 15.63 -36.19
N LEU A 20 10.04 16.22 -36.02
CA LEU A 20 10.84 16.03 -34.81
C LEU A 20 10.09 16.54 -33.57
N ALA A 21 9.50 17.74 -33.63
CA ALA A 21 8.73 18.30 -32.53
C ALA A 21 7.53 17.42 -32.16
N LEU A 22 6.80 16.91 -33.15
CA LEU A 22 5.69 15.98 -32.91
C LEU A 22 6.15 14.66 -32.29
N ALA A 23 7.26 14.10 -32.76
CA ALA A 23 7.84 12.88 -32.21
C ALA A 23 8.29 13.09 -30.75
N THR A 24 8.91 14.22 -30.43
CA THR A 24 9.30 14.57 -29.06
C THR A 24 8.08 14.66 -28.15
N VAL A 25 7.03 15.37 -28.56
CA VAL A 25 5.78 15.48 -27.77
C VAL A 25 5.15 14.11 -27.54
N ALA A 26 5.05 13.28 -28.59
CA ALA A 26 4.52 11.93 -28.48
C ALA A 26 5.35 11.06 -27.50
N SER A 27 6.68 11.17 -27.53
CA SER A 27 7.57 10.44 -26.64
C SER A 27 7.40 10.84 -25.17
N VAL A 28 7.21 12.14 -24.88
CA VAL A 28 6.98 12.63 -23.51
C VAL A 28 5.64 12.12 -22.99
N VAL A 29 4.59 12.18 -23.80
CA VAL A 29 3.27 11.64 -23.43
C VAL A 29 3.36 10.15 -23.14
N PHE A 30 4.04 9.38 -24.00
CA PHE A 30 4.24 7.95 -23.79
C PHE A 30 5.07 7.64 -22.54
N ALA A 31 6.12 8.43 -22.28
CA ALA A 31 6.96 8.29 -21.08
C ALA A 31 6.15 8.56 -19.80
N VAL A 32 5.34 9.63 -19.77
CA VAL A 32 4.46 9.95 -18.62
C VAL A 32 3.41 8.85 -18.41
N TYR A 33 2.80 8.36 -19.49
CA TYR A 33 1.85 7.24 -19.42
C TYR A 33 2.50 5.98 -18.82
N THR A 34 3.68 5.62 -19.34
CA THR A 34 4.44 4.43 -18.89
C THR A 34 4.89 4.58 -17.44
N TYR A 35 5.36 5.77 -17.04
CA TYR A 35 5.74 6.06 -15.66
C TYR A 35 4.58 5.87 -14.69
N ARG A 36 3.38 6.38 -15.04
CA ARG A 36 2.18 6.20 -14.20
C ARG A 36 1.76 4.74 -14.10
N ARG A 37 1.79 4.00 -15.22
CA ARG A 37 1.45 2.57 -15.24
C ARG A 37 2.44 1.74 -14.44
N ASN A 38 3.73 2.03 -14.54
CA ASN A 38 4.77 1.34 -13.79
C ASN A 38 4.69 1.64 -12.29
N GLY A 39 4.28 2.86 -11.91
CA GLY A 39 4.07 3.22 -10.51
C GLY A 39 3.03 2.33 -9.82
N GLN A 40 1.91 2.02 -10.49
CA GLN A 40 0.90 1.10 -9.95
C GLN A 40 1.44 -0.32 -9.77
N ALA A 41 2.17 -0.84 -10.76
CA ALA A 41 2.79 -2.16 -10.66
C ALA A 41 3.80 -2.25 -9.50
N GLN A 42 4.57 -1.18 -9.29
CA GLN A 42 5.54 -1.12 -8.19
C GLN A 42 4.86 -1.08 -6.82
N LEU A 43 3.73 -0.38 -6.69
CA LEU A 43 2.93 -0.38 -5.47
C LEU A 43 2.39 -1.79 -5.16
N GLN A 44 1.86 -2.50 -6.18
CA GLN A 44 1.38 -3.87 -6.02
C GLN A 44 2.49 -4.84 -5.61
N LEU A 45 3.68 -4.73 -6.22
CA LEU A 45 4.84 -5.54 -5.85
C LEU A 45 5.30 -5.27 -4.40
N SER A 46 5.30 -4.00 -4.00
CA SER A 46 5.67 -3.61 -2.62
C SER A 46 4.66 -4.14 -1.60
N ALA A 47 3.36 -4.01 -1.90
CA ALA A 47 2.29 -4.56 -1.08
C ALA A 47 2.38 -6.09 -0.99
N LEU A 48 2.64 -6.77 -2.12
CA LEU A 48 2.81 -8.21 -2.14
C LEU A 48 4.01 -8.66 -1.31
N GLY A 49 5.16 -7.99 -1.44
CA GLY A 49 6.35 -8.31 -0.65
C GLY A 49 6.11 -8.17 0.85
N LEU A 50 5.36 -7.16 1.27
CA LEU A 50 5.02 -6.98 2.69
C LEU A 50 4.07 -8.08 3.19
N LEU A 51 3.07 -8.45 2.38
CA LEU A 51 2.16 -9.53 2.72
C LEU A 51 2.91 -10.87 2.79
N GLN A 52 3.79 -11.15 1.83
CA GLN A 52 4.64 -12.34 1.83
C GLN A 52 5.50 -12.42 3.08
N HIS A 53 6.14 -11.31 3.47
CA HIS A 53 6.94 -11.27 4.70
C HIS A 53 6.11 -11.60 5.96
N TYR A 54 4.88 -11.08 6.06
CA TYR A 54 3.97 -11.46 7.15
C TYR A 54 3.60 -12.95 7.10
N LEU A 55 3.33 -13.50 5.91
CA LEU A 55 3.00 -14.91 5.76
C LEU A 55 4.18 -15.82 6.12
N ASP A 56 5.40 -15.44 5.75
CA ASP A 56 6.61 -16.15 6.14
C ASP A 56 6.75 -16.18 7.67
N LEU A 57 6.56 -15.03 8.33
CA LEU A 57 6.56 -14.95 9.79
C LEU A 57 5.45 -15.81 10.43
N ALA A 58 4.27 -15.86 9.80
CA ALA A 58 3.17 -16.71 10.25
C ALA A 58 3.46 -18.20 10.09
N VAL A 59 4.21 -18.59 9.07
CA VAL A 59 4.69 -19.96 8.84
C VAL A 59 5.79 -20.34 9.84
N GLU A 60 6.68 -19.40 10.18
CA GLU A 60 7.73 -19.60 11.19
C GLU A 60 7.18 -19.72 12.62
N HIS A 61 6.07 -19.03 12.90
CA HIS A 61 5.42 -19.01 14.22
C HIS A 61 3.94 -19.41 14.14
N PRO A 62 3.62 -20.67 13.74
CA PRO A 62 2.24 -21.11 13.54
C PRO A 62 1.40 -21.02 14.82
N GLU A 63 2.02 -21.16 16.00
CA GLU A 63 1.36 -21.04 17.29
C GLU A 63 0.89 -19.60 17.61
N LEU A 64 1.51 -18.59 16.98
CA LEU A 64 1.14 -17.18 17.11
C LEU A 64 0.18 -16.74 15.99
N ALA A 65 0.27 -17.37 14.82
CA ALA A 65 -0.60 -17.11 13.68
C ALA A 65 -2.03 -17.64 13.92
N SER A 66 -2.18 -18.76 14.61
CA SER A 66 -3.47 -19.35 14.96
C SER A 66 -3.62 -19.52 16.48
N PRO A 67 -3.66 -18.42 17.24
CA PRO A 67 -3.93 -18.51 18.68
C PRO A 67 -5.35 -19.05 18.83
N GLY A 68 -5.53 -20.13 19.58
CA GLY A 68 -6.88 -20.58 19.93
C GLY A 68 -7.67 -19.45 20.60
N ASP A 69 -8.99 -19.44 20.44
CA ASP A 69 -9.86 -18.33 20.86
C ASP A 69 -9.73 -17.97 22.36
N ASP A 70 -9.35 -18.94 23.20
CA ASP A 70 -9.21 -18.77 24.65
C ASP A 70 -7.79 -18.39 25.10
N ARG A 71 -6.84 -18.21 24.18
CA ARG A 71 -5.45 -17.92 24.54
C ARG A 71 -5.33 -16.47 25.04
N PRO A 72 -4.78 -16.24 26.24
CA PRO A 72 -4.52 -14.88 26.70
C PRO A 72 -3.51 -14.20 25.77
N VAL A 73 -3.65 -12.88 25.63
CA VAL A 73 -2.70 -12.05 24.87
C VAL A 73 -1.41 -11.93 25.68
N ASP A 74 -0.46 -12.83 25.42
CA ASP A 74 0.89 -12.76 25.98
C ASP A 74 1.80 -11.85 25.14
N ALA A 75 3.01 -11.59 25.65
CA ALA A 75 3.96 -10.69 25.00
C ALA A 75 4.41 -11.18 23.60
N ARG A 76 4.51 -12.50 23.37
CA ARG A 76 4.92 -13.06 22.08
C ARG A 76 3.83 -12.86 21.05
N TYR A 77 2.58 -13.13 21.43
CA TYR A 77 1.43 -12.89 20.57
C TYR A 77 1.21 -11.41 20.32
N ALA A 78 1.34 -10.54 21.34
CA ALA A 78 1.24 -9.10 21.17
C ALA A 78 2.27 -8.58 20.16
N TRP A 79 3.53 -9.00 20.27
CA TRP A 79 4.57 -8.66 19.29
C TRP A 79 4.20 -9.10 17.87
N PHE A 80 3.73 -10.34 17.69
CA PHE A 80 3.30 -10.87 16.39
C PHE A 80 2.11 -10.09 15.83
N ALA A 81 1.10 -9.81 16.65
CA ALA A 81 -0.10 -9.08 16.26
C ALA A 81 0.20 -7.62 15.88
N VAL A 82 1.15 -6.97 16.56
CA VAL A 82 1.64 -5.63 16.17
C VAL A 82 2.29 -5.67 14.78
N HIS A 83 3.13 -6.68 14.50
CA HIS A 83 3.70 -6.84 13.16
C HIS A 83 2.63 -7.07 12.09
N ALA A 84 1.64 -7.92 12.38
CA ALA A 84 0.51 -8.16 11.48
C ALA A 84 -0.28 -6.86 11.21
N LEU A 85 -0.58 -6.08 12.25
CA LEU A 85 -1.30 -4.81 12.12
C LEU A 85 -0.48 -3.73 11.41
N ASN A 86 0.84 -3.70 11.59
CA ASN A 86 1.74 -2.82 10.81
C ASN A 86 1.72 -3.17 9.33
N THR A 87 1.69 -4.47 9.00
CA THR A 87 1.46 -4.93 7.63
C THR A 87 0.12 -4.47 7.11
N ALA A 88 -0.97 -4.66 7.87
CA ALA A 88 -2.31 -4.22 7.48
C ALA A 88 -2.40 -2.70 7.26
N GLN A 89 -1.80 -1.89 8.14
CA GLN A 89 -1.74 -0.44 7.99
C GLN A 89 -1.00 -0.04 6.71
N THR A 90 0.16 -0.64 6.47
CA THR A 90 0.97 -0.29 5.30
C THR A 90 0.28 -0.71 4.00
N LEU A 91 -0.35 -1.89 3.97
CA LEU A 91 -1.21 -2.29 2.84
C LEU A 91 -2.37 -1.31 2.64
N TRP A 92 -2.99 -0.85 3.72
CA TRP A 92 -4.07 0.14 3.66
C TRP A 92 -3.59 1.48 3.12
N LEU A 93 -2.39 1.94 3.50
CA LEU A 93 -1.81 3.19 2.97
C LEU A 93 -1.39 3.09 1.51
N LEU A 94 -0.86 1.93 1.08
CA LEU A 94 -0.35 1.74 -0.27
C LEU A 94 -1.45 1.42 -1.30
N ALA A 95 -2.44 0.61 -0.91
CA ALA A 95 -3.39 0.01 -1.84
C ALA A 95 -4.85 0.06 -1.36
N GLY A 96 -5.14 0.74 -0.24
CA GLY A 96 -6.35 0.56 0.58
C GLY A 96 -7.72 0.83 -0.04
N GLN A 97 -7.85 1.12 -1.33
CA GLN A 97 -9.16 1.18 -2.01
C GLN A 97 -9.39 -0.02 -2.95
N GLU A 98 -8.35 -0.79 -3.25
CA GLU A 98 -8.47 -1.97 -4.10
C GLU A 98 -9.16 -3.12 -3.34
N PRO A 99 -10.23 -3.73 -3.90
CA PRO A 99 -11.03 -4.75 -3.19
C PRO A 99 -10.23 -5.96 -2.70
N ASP A 100 -9.22 -6.39 -3.46
CA ASP A 100 -8.41 -7.56 -3.11
C ASP A 100 -7.52 -7.29 -1.90
N TRP A 101 -6.89 -6.11 -1.83
CA TRP A 101 -6.09 -5.70 -0.68
C TRP A 101 -6.96 -5.47 0.56
N GLN A 102 -8.17 -4.92 0.38
CA GLN A 102 -9.15 -4.81 1.46
C GLN A 102 -9.51 -6.18 2.05
N ARG A 103 -9.62 -7.23 1.24
CA ARG A 103 -9.87 -8.60 1.75
C ARG A 103 -8.73 -9.08 2.65
N ALA A 104 -7.47 -8.87 2.24
CA ALA A 104 -6.29 -9.25 3.03
C ALA A 104 -6.20 -8.46 4.35
N ILE A 105 -6.37 -7.15 4.28
CA ILE A 105 -6.38 -6.26 5.47
C ILE A 105 -7.46 -6.70 6.47
N ASN A 106 -8.69 -6.93 5.99
CA ASN A 106 -9.79 -7.37 6.85
C ASN A 106 -9.55 -8.77 7.44
N ALA A 107 -8.88 -9.67 6.71
CA ALA A 107 -8.52 -10.99 7.23
C ALA A 107 -7.51 -10.87 8.39
N ILE A 108 -6.47 -10.06 8.25
CA ILE A 108 -5.49 -9.79 9.31
C ILE A 108 -6.17 -9.19 10.54
N ILE A 109 -7.01 -8.17 10.35
CA ILE A 109 -7.76 -7.51 11.44
C ILE A 109 -8.66 -8.51 12.18
N ARG A 110 -9.39 -9.35 11.44
CA ARG A 110 -10.27 -10.36 12.03
C ARG A 110 -9.48 -11.38 12.84
N GLN A 111 -8.35 -11.84 12.31
CA GLN A 111 -7.48 -12.81 12.99
C GLN A 111 -6.95 -12.27 14.32
N HIS A 112 -6.57 -11.00 14.35
CA HIS A 112 -5.99 -10.36 15.54
C HIS A 112 -7.00 -9.55 16.37
N ARG A 113 -8.30 -9.83 16.21
CA ARG A 113 -9.36 -9.20 17.00
C ARG A 113 -9.15 -9.31 18.52
N PRO A 114 -8.72 -10.45 19.11
CA PRO A 114 -8.47 -10.53 20.55
C PRO A 114 -7.40 -9.54 21.02
N PHE A 115 -6.35 -9.32 20.22
CA PHE A 115 -5.31 -8.34 20.52
C PHE A 115 -5.87 -6.91 20.50
N LEU A 116 -6.64 -6.57 19.46
CA LEU A 116 -7.28 -5.25 19.30
C LEU A 116 -8.25 -4.86 20.43
N LEU A 117 -8.83 -5.85 21.11
CA LEU A 117 -9.73 -5.65 22.25
C LEU A 117 -9.00 -5.68 23.60
N SER A 118 -7.74 -6.10 23.62
CA SER A 118 -6.95 -6.20 24.83
C SER A 118 -6.40 -4.84 25.27
N SER A 119 -5.96 -4.74 26.53
CA SER A 119 -5.23 -3.57 27.02
C SER A 119 -3.80 -3.47 26.48
N ALA A 120 -3.30 -4.52 25.81
CA ALA A 120 -1.96 -4.51 25.20
C ALA A 120 -1.93 -3.77 23.85
N PHE A 121 -3.09 -3.49 23.26
CA PHE A 121 -3.17 -2.70 22.03
C PHE A 121 -2.93 -1.22 22.31
N ALA A 122 -1.77 -0.72 21.89
CA ALA A 122 -1.41 0.70 21.93
C ALA A 122 -1.80 1.38 20.62
N GLY A 123 -3.04 1.86 20.52
CA GLY A 123 -3.54 2.51 19.30
C GLY A 123 -2.72 3.73 18.85
N ASP A 124 -2.02 4.39 19.77
CA ASP A 124 -1.20 5.59 19.50
C ASP A 124 0.05 5.29 18.66
N ASP A 125 0.47 4.02 18.58
CA ASP A 125 1.59 3.59 17.73
C ASP A 125 1.21 3.52 16.23
N PHE A 126 -0.08 3.67 15.92
CA PHE A 126 -0.64 3.57 14.57
C PHE A 126 -1.10 4.91 14.03
N ASN A 127 -1.22 5.01 12.71
CA ASN A 127 -1.78 6.18 12.05
C ASN A 127 -3.22 6.41 12.54
N PRO A 128 -3.60 7.64 12.97
CA PRO A 128 -4.93 7.91 13.51
C PRO A 128 -6.09 7.56 12.56
N ALA A 129 -5.90 7.73 11.25
CA ALA A 129 -6.90 7.37 10.24
C ALA A 129 -7.05 5.84 10.11
N PHE A 130 -5.95 5.10 10.26
CA PHE A 130 -5.99 3.64 10.33
C PHE A 130 -6.68 3.15 11.61
N VAL A 131 -6.42 3.79 12.75
CA VAL A 131 -7.14 3.48 14.01
C VAL A 131 -8.64 3.74 13.88
N ALA A 132 -9.03 4.85 13.25
CA ALA A 132 -10.44 5.11 12.94
C ALA A 132 -11.05 4.03 12.05
N PHE A 133 -10.29 3.55 11.05
CA PHE A 133 -10.68 2.40 10.22
C PHE A 133 -10.84 1.13 11.06
N LEU A 134 -9.90 0.81 11.96
CA LEU A 134 -10.00 -0.34 12.87
C LEU A 134 -11.27 -0.27 13.74
N ARG A 135 -11.57 0.89 14.32
CA ARG A 135 -12.79 1.11 15.13
C ARG A 135 -14.07 0.88 14.32
N SER A 136 -14.08 1.22 13.03
CA SER A 136 -15.22 0.96 12.15
C SER A 136 -15.45 -0.53 11.86
N ARG A 137 -14.40 -1.35 11.98
CA ARG A 137 -14.43 -2.80 11.69
C ARG A 137 -14.60 -3.66 12.93
N VAL A 138 -14.03 -3.22 14.05
CA VAL A 138 -14.03 -3.93 15.32
C VAL A 138 -14.59 -2.99 16.39
N PRO A 139 -15.90 -3.06 16.68
CA PRO A 139 -16.47 -2.33 17.80
C PRO A 139 -15.76 -2.72 19.10
N GLY A 140 -15.36 -1.72 19.88
CA GLY A 140 -14.66 -1.92 21.16
C GLY A 140 -13.13 -1.87 21.09
N VAL A 141 -12.52 -1.54 19.94
CA VAL A 141 -11.10 -1.16 19.87
C VAL A 141 -10.85 0.01 20.81
N ARG A 142 -10.04 -0.23 21.85
CA ARG A 142 -9.75 0.74 22.90
C ARG A 142 -8.71 1.76 22.45
N SER A 143 -8.84 2.97 22.96
CA SER A 143 -7.80 3.99 22.93
C SER A 143 -6.97 3.89 24.21
N VAL A 144 -5.66 4.14 24.14
CA VAL A 144 -4.89 4.41 25.35
C VAL A 144 -5.50 5.66 25.98
N GLY A 145 -6.04 5.53 27.20
CA GLY A 145 -6.73 6.61 27.91
C GLY A 145 -8.25 6.45 28.04
N ASP A 146 -8.87 5.44 27.42
CA ASP A 146 -10.28 5.14 27.71
C ASP A 146 -10.41 4.63 29.16
N PRO A 147 -11.26 5.24 30.01
CA PRO A 147 -11.42 4.83 31.39
C PRO A 147 -11.90 3.37 31.45
N GLN A 148 -11.26 2.56 32.30
CA GLN A 148 -11.71 1.18 32.54
C GLN A 148 -13.13 1.21 33.13
N PRO A 149 -14.10 0.50 32.53
CA PRO A 149 -15.36 0.25 33.22
C PRO A 149 -15.06 -0.64 34.43
N HIS A 150 -15.27 -0.10 35.62
CA HIS A 150 -15.19 -0.79 36.90
C HIS A 150 -16.28 -1.85 37.03
#